data_AF-A0A954H4K4-F1
#
_entry.id   AF-A0A954H4K4-F1
#
_cell.length_a   1.000
_cell.length_b   1.000
_cell.length_c   1.000
_cell.angle_alpha   90.00
_cell.angle_beta   90.00
_cell.angle_gamma   90.00
#
_symmetry.space_group_name_H-M   'P 1'
#
loop_
_entity.id
_entity.type
_entity.pdbx_description
1 polymer ?
#
loop_
_entity_poly.entity_id
_entity_poly.type
_entity_poly.pdbx_seq_one_letter_code
_entity_poly.pdbx_strand_id
1 'polypeptide(L)'
;AQATTKENPIIPIPRDDCWFYLNSVLNELSEQFADGLFRREAGLNHTSVTYLICLTNECDGEVRTRKVRAMVIRKELLETLPEESPELESPNHAIRWKTIQKMQAVWKSEPWKFLQAEIVV
;
A
#
# COMPACT_ATOMS: atom_id res chain seq x y z
N ALA A 1 8.76 -7.31 -12.20
CA ALA A 1 9.69 -6.89 -11.11
C ALA A 1 11.08 -6.46 -11.58
N GLN A 2 11.59 -6.89 -12.74
CA GLN A 2 12.96 -6.53 -13.14
C GLN A 2 13.17 -5.06 -13.56
N ALA A 3 12.10 -4.38 -13.97
CA ALA A 3 12.09 -3.01 -14.46
C ALA A 3 11.91 -1.92 -13.37
N THR A 4 11.78 -2.29 -12.10
CA THR A 4 11.73 -1.30 -10.99
C THR A 4 13.14 -0.79 -10.69
N THR A 5 13.29 0.51 -10.51
CA THR A 5 14.56 1.16 -10.14
C THR A 5 14.44 1.77 -8.74
N LYS A 6 15.55 2.29 -8.19
CA LYS A 6 15.49 3.07 -6.93
C LYS A 6 14.53 4.26 -7.05
N GLU A 7 14.42 4.80 -8.26
CA GLU A 7 13.61 5.95 -8.64
C GLU A 7 12.15 5.56 -8.92
N ASN A 8 11.86 4.31 -9.29
CA ASN A 8 10.49 3.83 -9.46
C ASN A 8 10.29 2.44 -8.81
N PRO A 9 9.85 2.40 -7.53
CA PRO A 9 9.64 1.15 -6.81
C PRO A 9 8.31 0.48 -7.15
N ILE A 10 7.42 1.11 -7.91
CA ILE A 10 6.12 0.53 -8.24
C ILE A 10 6.30 -0.52 -9.32
N ILE A 11 5.79 -1.73 -9.08
CA ILE A 11 5.90 -2.81 -10.06
C ILE A 11 5.07 -2.42 -11.29
N PRO A 12 5.67 -2.40 -12.50
CA PRO A 12 4.91 -2.17 -13.72
C PRO A 12 4.11 -3.43 -14.04
N ILE A 13 2.89 -3.48 -13.51
CA ILE A 13 1.91 -4.52 -13.79
C ILE A 13 0.93 -3.95 -14.83
N PRO A 14 0.63 -4.67 -15.92
CA PRO A 14 -0.42 -4.27 -16.86
C PRO A 14 -1.75 -4.06 -16.13
N ARG A 15 -2.55 -3.09 -16.58
CA ARG A 15 -3.81 -2.73 -15.91
C ARG A 15 -4.73 -3.94 -15.69
N ASP A 16 -4.84 -4.79 -16.70
CA ASP A 16 -5.74 -5.95 -16.65
C ASP A 16 -5.25 -7.05 -15.70
N ASP A 17 -3.94 -7.08 -15.42
CA ASP A 17 -3.31 -8.03 -14.50
C ASP A 17 -3.24 -7.50 -13.06
N CYS A 18 -3.35 -6.18 -12.85
CA CYS A 18 -3.24 -5.56 -11.53
C CYS A 18 -4.21 -6.20 -10.52
N TRP A 19 -5.46 -6.43 -10.94
CA TRP A 19 -6.47 -7.02 -10.07
C TRP A 19 -6.07 -8.42 -9.60
N PHE A 20 -5.53 -9.26 -10.48
CA PHE A 20 -5.16 -10.65 -10.14
C PHE A 20 -4.16 -10.69 -8.97
N TYR A 21 -3.11 -9.85 -9.03
CA TYR A 21 -2.11 -9.81 -7.97
C TYR A 21 -2.60 -9.15 -6.69
N LEU A 22 -3.37 -8.06 -6.80
CA LEU A 22 -3.89 -7.35 -5.63
C LEU A 22 -4.99 -8.14 -4.92
N ASN A 23 -5.73 -8.98 -5.65
CA ASN A 23 -6.77 -9.83 -5.08
C ASN A 23 -6.18 -10.89 -4.13
N SER A 24 -4.99 -11.43 -4.42
CA SER A 24 -4.30 -12.31 -3.47
C SER A 24 -3.99 -11.59 -2.15
N VAL A 25 -3.55 -10.33 -2.21
CA VAL A 25 -3.31 -9.53 -1.00
C VAL A 25 -4.61 -9.21 -0.27
N LEU A 26 -5.69 -8.93 -1.00
CA LEU A 26 -7.01 -8.68 -0.43
C LEU A 26 -7.53 -9.89 0.35
N ASN A 27 -7.34 -11.10 -0.18
CA ASN A 27 -7.79 -12.32 0.48
C ASN A 27 -7.10 -12.50 1.84
N GLU A 28 -5.78 -12.32 1.89
CA GLU A 28 -5.00 -12.38 3.14
C GLU A 28 -5.48 -11.34 4.17
N LEU A 29 -5.73 -10.10 3.71
CA LEU A 29 -6.26 -9.05 4.59
C LEU A 29 -7.68 -9.38 5.07
N SER A 30 -8.52 -9.92 4.20
CA SER A 30 -9.91 -10.27 4.51
C SER A 30 -9.97 -11.39 5.56
N GLU A 31 -9.08 -12.38 5.49
CA GLU A 31 -8.95 -13.41 6.51
C GLU A 31 -8.50 -12.82 7.85
N GLN A 32 -7.50 -11.95 7.84
CA GLN A 32 -6.96 -11.34 9.06
C GLN A 32 -7.96 -10.40 9.77
N PHE A 33 -8.85 -9.73 9.03
CA PHE A 33 -9.79 -8.74 9.54
C PHE A 33 -11.27 -9.21 9.51
N ALA A 34 -11.51 -10.51 9.35
CA ALA A 34 -12.86 -11.07 9.27
C ALA A 34 -13.69 -10.80 10.54
N ASP A 35 -13.07 -10.80 11.73
CA ASP A 35 -13.76 -10.57 13.01
C ASP A 35 -14.48 -9.23 13.05
N GLY A 36 -13.85 -8.16 12.55
CA GLY A 36 -14.47 -6.83 12.53
C GLY A 36 -15.75 -6.78 11.70
N LEU A 37 -15.85 -7.58 10.63
CA LEU A 37 -17.08 -7.69 9.84
C LEU A 37 -18.23 -8.30 10.65
N PHE A 38 -17.96 -9.34 11.45
CA PHE A 38 -18.95 -9.94 12.34
C PHE A 38 -19.33 -9.01 13.49
N ARG A 39 -18.36 -8.27 14.06
CA ARG A 39 -18.64 -7.26 15.08
C ARG A 39 -19.58 -6.18 14.56
N ARG A 40 -19.34 -5.69 13.34
CA ARG A 40 -20.22 -4.73 12.66
C ARG A 40 -21.62 -5.31 12.44
N GLU A 41 -21.71 -6.54 11.96
CA GLU A 41 -23.00 -7.21 11.73
C GLU A 41 -23.79 -7.38 13.03
N ALA A 42 -23.11 -7.79 14.10
CA ALA A 42 -23.71 -7.98 15.43
C ALA A 42 -24.08 -6.68 16.14
N GLY A 43 -23.92 -5.51 15.48
CA GLY A 43 -24.20 -4.20 16.06
C GLY A 43 -23.23 -3.82 17.20
N LEU A 44 -22.07 -4.48 17.28
CA LEU A 44 -21.04 -4.17 18.25
C LEU A 44 -20.21 -2.97 17.79
N ASN A 45 -19.51 -2.35 18.74
CA ASN A 45 -18.57 -1.28 18.45
C ASN A 45 -17.48 -1.77 17.50
N HIS A 46 -17.28 -1.03 16.42
CA HIS A 46 -16.28 -1.31 15.39
C HIS A 46 -15.74 0.02 14.85
N THR A 47 -14.59 -0.04 14.19
CA THR A 47 -14.03 1.07 13.41
C THR A 47 -13.81 0.62 11.97
N SER A 48 -14.36 1.37 11.02
CA SER A 48 -14.16 1.13 9.59
C SER A 48 -13.22 2.19 9.02
N VAL A 49 -12.19 1.77 8.28
CA VAL A 49 -11.24 2.67 7.61
C VAL A 49 -10.96 2.17 6.20
N THR A 50 -10.94 3.08 5.23
CA THR A 50 -10.59 2.76 3.84
C THR A 50 -9.08 2.83 3.63
N TYR A 51 -8.52 1.74 3.11
CA TYR A 51 -7.10 1.60 2.77
C TYR A 51 -6.91 1.46 1.25
N LEU A 52 -5.74 1.90 0.79
CA LEU A 52 -5.19 1.65 -0.53
C LEU A 52 -4.09 0.59 -0.42
N ILE A 53 -4.18 -0.42 -1.28
CA ILE A 53 -3.25 -1.54 -1.35
C ILE A 53 -2.53 -1.50 -2.70
N CYS A 54 -1.20 -1.55 -2.70
CA CYS A 54 -0.41 -1.69 -3.93
C CYS A 54 0.80 -2.59 -3.73
N LEU A 55 1.40 -3.04 -4.83
CA LEU A 55 2.66 -3.80 -4.80
C LEU A 55 3.86 -2.92 -5.13
N THR A 56 4.87 -2.98 -4.27
CA THR A 56 6.15 -2.30 -4.46
C THR A 56 7.28 -3.32 -4.54
N ASN A 57 8.39 -2.92 -5.15
CA ASN A 57 9.65 -3.64 -5.15
C ASN A 57 10.75 -2.63 -4.82
N GLU A 58 11.05 -2.49 -3.53
CA GLU A 58 12.10 -1.60 -3.07
C GLU A 58 13.47 -2.19 -3.40
N CYS A 59 14.27 -1.44 -4.16
CA CYS A 59 15.69 -1.72 -4.36
C CYS A 59 16.49 -0.85 -3.40
N ASP A 60 16.93 -1.42 -2.27
CA ASP A 60 17.86 -0.72 -1.38
C ASP A 60 19.28 -0.77 -1.97
N GLY A 61 19.96 0.36 -1.96
CA GLY A 61 21.18 0.58 -2.76
C GLY A 61 22.39 -0.25 -2.37
N GLU A 62 22.37 -0.83 -1.18
CA GLU A 62 23.45 -1.66 -0.64
C GLU A 62 23.07 -3.16 -0.67
N VAL A 63 21.79 -3.49 -0.88
CA VAL A 63 21.26 -4.85 -0.78
C VAL A 63 20.77 -5.31 -2.15
N ARG A 64 21.47 -6.29 -2.76
CA ARG A 64 21.08 -6.91 -4.05
C ARG A 64 19.69 -7.59 -4.03
N THR A 65 19.08 -7.73 -2.86
CA THR A 65 17.81 -8.43 -2.66
C THR A 65 16.63 -7.55 -3.07
N ARG A 66 15.93 -7.96 -4.13
CA ARG A 66 14.65 -7.39 -4.56
C ARG A 66 13.52 -8.11 -3.82
N LYS A 67 12.78 -7.41 -2.97
CA LYS A 67 11.64 -7.97 -2.24
C LYS A 67 10.36 -7.28 -2.68
N VAL A 68 9.47 -8.05 -3.30
CA VAL A 68 8.09 -7.60 -3.53
C VAL A 68 7.39 -7.46 -2.18
N ARG A 69 6.75 -6.31 -1.96
CA ARG A 69 5.98 -6.02 -0.75
C ARG A 69 4.59 -5.52 -1.14
N ALA A 70 3.59 -5.94 -0.38
CA ALA A 70 2.32 -5.25 -0.34
C ALA A 70 2.44 -4.05 0.60
N MET A 71 2.07 -2.87 0.10
CA MET A 71 1.93 -1.67 0.89
C MET A 71 0.45 -1.41 1.13
N VAL A 72 0.09 -1.17 2.38
CA VAL A 72 -1.28 -0.85 2.81
C VAL A 72 -1.23 0.51 3.51
N ILE A 73 -1.96 1.50 3.00
CA ILE A 73 -1.96 2.87 3.55
C ILE A 73 -3.38 3.41 3.61
N ARG A 74 -3.71 4.20 4.65
CA ARG A 74 -5.02 4.87 4.72
C ARG A 74 -5.20 5.77 3.51
N LYS A 75 -6.35 5.68 2.85
CA LYS A 75 -6.64 6.46 1.65
C LYS A 75 -6.50 7.96 1.92
N GLU A 76 -7.16 8.43 2.98
CA GLU A 76 -7.17 9.84 3.37
C GLU A 76 -5.75 10.37 3.62
N LEU A 77 -4.90 9.58 4.28
CA LEU A 77 -3.50 9.93 4.54
C LEU A 77 -2.69 10.06 3.25
N LEU A 78 -2.86 9.14 2.30
CA LEU A 78 -2.15 9.22 1.02
C LEU A 78 -2.63 10.42 0.20
N GLU A 79 -3.94 10.71 0.21
CA GLU A 79 -4.51 11.85 -0.50
C GLU A 79 -4.10 13.20 0.09
N THR A 80 -3.91 13.26 1.42
CA THR A 80 -3.53 14.47 2.17
C THR A 80 -2.09 14.43 2.69
N LEU A 81 -1.20 13.68 2.02
CA LEU A 81 0.17 13.50 2.48
C LEU A 81 0.87 14.86 2.67
N PRO A 82 1.45 15.12 3.86
CA PRO A 82 2.15 16.38 4.11
C PRO A 82 3.39 16.51 3.23
N GLU A 83 3.76 17.74 2.89
CA GLU A 83 4.95 18.02 2.07
C GLU A 83 6.24 17.75 2.86
N GLU A 84 6.23 18.08 4.15
CA GLU A 84 7.36 17.86 5.06
C GLU A 84 7.43 16.41 5.52
N SER A 85 8.65 15.86 5.57
CA SER A 85 8.86 14.53 6.13
C SER A 85 8.57 14.57 7.63
N PRO A 86 7.79 13.61 8.17
CA PRO A 86 7.67 13.46 9.60
C PRO A 86 9.03 13.09 10.21
N GLU A 87 9.15 13.26 11.53
CA GLU A 87 10.29 12.73 12.27
C GLU A 87 10.36 11.21 12.10
N LEU A 88 11.46 10.76 11.50
CA LEU A 88 11.67 9.35 11.21
C LEU A 88 12.35 8.67 12.40
N GLU A 89 11.83 7.52 12.81
CA GLU A 89 12.44 6.68 13.86
C GLU A 89 13.90 6.30 13.57
N SER A 90 14.28 6.28 12.28
CA SER A 90 15.64 6.00 11.82
C SER A 90 15.92 6.73 10.50
N PRO A 91 17.16 7.22 10.26
CA PRO A 91 17.56 7.82 8.99
C PRO A 91 17.30 6.91 7.77
N ASN A 92 17.40 5.59 7.94
CA ASN A 92 17.15 4.61 6.88
C ASN A 92 15.68 4.54 6.44
N HIS A 93 14.75 5.12 7.21
CA HIS A 93 13.34 5.20 6.85
C HIS A 93 13.04 6.28 5.81
N ALA A 94 14.02 7.11 5.44
CA ALA A 94 13.87 8.14 4.41
C ALA A 94 13.47 7.55 3.04
N ILE A 95 13.86 6.31 2.77
CA ILE A 95 13.44 5.59 1.56
C ILE A 95 11.92 5.32 1.59
N ARG A 96 11.36 4.94 2.74
CA ARG A 96 9.91 4.71 2.88
C ARG A 96 9.11 5.98 2.62
N TRP A 97 9.59 7.12 3.14
CA TRP A 97 8.97 8.41 2.87
C TRP A 97 8.92 8.72 1.37
N LYS A 98 10.06 8.55 0.68
CA LYS A 98 10.13 8.69 -0.78
C LYS A 98 9.21 7.71 -1.52
N THR A 99 9.08 6.46 -1.03
CA THR A 99 8.15 5.48 -1.58
C THR A 99 6.70 5.96 -1.46
N ILE A 100 6.29 6.49 -0.29
CA ILE A 100 4.93 7.00 -0.05
C ILE A 100 4.63 8.21 -0.94
N GLN A 101 5.57 9.16 -1.08
CA GLN A 101 5.40 10.30 -1.99
C GLN A 101 5.19 9.84 -3.44
N LYS A 102 5.93 8.83 -3.89
CA LYS A 102 5.72 8.23 -5.22
C LYS A 102 4.38 7.51 -5.33
N MET A 103 3.96 6.79 -4.28
CA MET A 103 2.64 6.17 -4.24
C MET A 103 1.54 7.22 -4.40
N GLN A 104 1.67 8.39 -3.77
CA GLN A 104 0.70 9.47 -3.92
C GLN A 104 0.63 9.97 -5.38
N ALA A 105 1.79 10.16 -6.03
CA ALA A 105 1.83 10.55 -7.44
C ALA A 105 1.19 9.48 -8.35
N VAL A 106 1.50 8.21 -8.14
CA VAL A 106 0.94 7.09 -8.93
C VAL A 106 -0.54 6.90 -8.65
N TRP A 107 -1.03 7.14 -7.43
CA TRP A 107 -2.45 7.11 -7.12
C TRP A 107 -3.23 8.14 -7.95
N LYS A 108 -2.67 9.34 -8.11
CA LYS A 108 -3.28 10.43 -8.91
C LYS A 108 -3.28 10.12 -10.42
N SER A 109 -2.23 9.48 -10.95
CA SER A 109 -2.09 9.24 -12.40
C SER A 109 -2.61 7.87 -12.86
N GLU A 110 -2.46 6.84 -12.04
CA GLU A 110 -2.70 5.43 -12.37
C GLU A 110 -3.44 4.69 -11.24
N PRO A 111 -4.67 5.11 -10.88
CA PRO A 111 -5.39 4.57 -9.72
C PRO A 111 -5.67 3.07 -9.80
N TRP A 112 -5.69 2.47 -11.00
CA TRP A 112 -5.87 1.02 -11.19
C TRP A 112 -4.72 0.17 -10.65
N LYS A 113 -3.56 0.78 -10.33
CA LYS A 113 -2.45 0.10 -9.66
C LYS A 113 -2.72 -0.12 -8.16
N PHE A 114 -3.82 0.41 -7.65
CA PHE A 114 -4.24 0.30 -6.27
C PHE A 114 -5.57 -0.42 -6.17
N LEU A 115 -5.71 -1.20 -5.11
CA LEU A 115 -6.99 -1.76 -4.68
C LEU A 115 -7.46 -0.99 -3.46
N GLN A 116 -8.71 -0.52 -3.49
CA GLN A 116 -9.38 0.06 -2.34
C GLN A 116 -10.04 -1.06 -1.53
N ALA A 117 -9.79 -1.08 -0.22
CA ALA A 117 -10.40 -2.02 0.70
C ALA A 117 -10.85 -1.29 1.97
N GLU A 118 -12.09 -1.54 2.40
CA GLU A 118 -12.55 -1.16 3.73
C GLU A 118 -12.09 -2.24 4.71
N ILE A 119 -11.34 -1.84 5.73
CA ILE A 119 -10.96 -2.72 6.84
C ILE A 119 -11.78 -2.32 8.05
N VAL A 120 -12.43 -3.32 8.65
CA VAL A 120 -13.24 -3.17 9.87
C VAL A 120 -12.51 -3.88 11.00
N VAL A 121 -12.37 -3.20 12.15
CA VAL A 121 -11.76 -3.74 13.38
C VAL A 121 -12.61 -3.48 14.60
#